data_AF-J4U890-F1
#
_entry.id   AF-J4U890-F1
#
_cell.length_a   1.000
_cell.length_b   1.000
_cell.length_c   1.000
_cell.angle_alpha   90.00
_cell.angle_beta   90.00
_cell.angle_gamma   90.00
#
_symmetry.space_group_name_H-M   'P 1'
#
loop_
_entity.id
_entity.type
_entity.pdbx_description
1 polymer ?
#
loop_
_entity_poly.entity_id
_entity_poly.type
_entity_poly.pdbx_seq_one_letter_code
_entity_poly.pdbx_strand_id
1 'polypeptide(L)'
;MAPRKARKARKVREARCATSPGERISYASLQPLRTLHERYLAHVLQLPTWDPNATSGATTLPVAAEPMQGKLLKADFTGAVVSVLASKNLSLTGIKGTVLEETSGTLRLACSDDRVRVVPKQGAQFRLLFPAYAFPADPTREAEDDAAHLARFHADCPRIEVEIMGSAFAYRSGDRAGRKFRPAQGKNGAGWGEEWVKGEWGQILGELGVDEGTQTLRRRKRNKSRRKDPLVGGSLQVF
;
A
#
# COMPACT_ATOMS: atom_id res chain seq x y z
N MET A 1 42.65 -19.11 -18.35
CA MET A 1 41.42 -18.33 -18.03
C MET A 1 40.49 -18.40 -19.23
N ALA A 2 39.34 -19.07 -19.12
CA ALA A 2 38.36 -19.11 -20.22
C ALA A 2 37.59 -17.78 -20.30
N PRO A 3 37.37 -17.20 -21.50
CA PRO A 3 36.64 -15.96 -21.64
C PRO A 3 35.15 -16.16 -21.32
N ARG A 4 34.58 -15.30 -20.46
CA ARG A 4 33.16 -15.32 -20.13
C ARG A 4 32.36 -14.96 -21.39
N LYS A 5 31.54 -15.89 -21.89
CA LYS A 5 30.65 -15.66 -23.04
C LYS A 5 29.76 -14.44 -22.77
N ALA A 6 29.81 -13.44 -23.65
CA ALA A 6 28.93 -12.28 -23.60
C ALA A 6 27.47 -12.75 -23.76
N ARG A 7 26.61 -12.43 -22.78
CA ARG A 7 25.16 -12.69 -22.89
C ARG A 7 24.61 -11.75 -23.96
N LYS A 8 24.01 -12.30 -25.04
CA LYS A 8 23.31 -11.49 -26.05
C LYS A 8 22.32 -10.55 -25.35
N ALA A 9 22.33 -9.28 -25.71
CA ALA A 9 21.36 -8.30 -25.23
C ALA A 9 19.95 -8.82 -25.52
N ARG A 10 19.18 -9.09 -24.47
CA ARG A 10 17.78 -9.47 -24.60
C ARG A 10 17.07 -8.29 -25.26
N LYS A 11 16.50 -8.47 -26.45
CA LYS A 11 15.70 -7.47 -27.14
C LYS A 11 14.59 -7.03 -26.18
N VAL A 12 14.77 -5.88 -25.54
CA VAL A 12 13.78 -5.31 -24.63
C VAL A 12 12.63 -4.91 -25.55
N ARG A 13 11.52 -5.65 -25.46
CA ARG A 13 10.28 -5.24 -26.10
C ARG A 13 9.92 -3.87 -25.52
N GLU A 14 9.57 -2.94 -26.40
CA GLU A 14 9.12 -1.61 -26.01
C GLU A 14 8.06 -1.73 -24.92
N ALA A 15 8.26 -1.00 -23.82
CA ALA A 15 7.40 -1.09 -22.66
C ALA A 15 6.02 -0.54 -23.04
N ARG A 16 5.05 -1.44 -23.24
CA ARG A 16 3.68 -1.05 -23.54
C ARG A 16 3.03 -0.54 -22.26
N CYS A 17 2.73 0.74 -22.30
CA CYS A 17 1.98 1.49 -21.33
C CYS A 17 0.50 1.12 -21.49
N ALA A 18 -0.21 0.71 -20.44
CA ALA A 18 -1.61 0.32 -20.58
C ALA A 18 -2.52 1.50 -20.92
N THR A 19 -2.14 2.70 -20.45
CA THR A 19 -2.90 3.95 -20.62
C THR A 19 -1.98 5.12 -20.82
N SER A 20 -2.43 6.12 -21.58
CA SER A 20 -1.71 7.38 -21.76
C SER A 20 -2.04 8.39 -20.63
N PRO A 21 -1.11 9.28 -20.25
CA PRO A 21 -1.42 10.35 -19.31
C PRO A 21 -2.56 11.23 -19.83
N GLY A 22 -3.59 11.47 -19.01
CA GLY A 22 -4.76 12.27 -19.40
C GLY A 22 -5.82 11.52 -20.20
N GLU A 23 -5.65 10.22 -20.42
CA GLU A 23 -6.69 9.35 -20.95
C GLU A 23 -7.93 9.40 -20.04
N ARG A 24 -9.11 9.32 -20.67
CA ARG A 24 -10.39 9.31 -19.97
C ARG A 24 -10.92 7.90 -19.90
N ILE A 25 -11.15 7.42 -18.68
CA ILE A 25 -11.69 6.10 -18.41
C ILE A 25 -12.82 6.29 -17.42
N SER A 26 -14.00 5.78 -17.76
CA SER A 26 -15.16 5.86 -16.88
C SER A 26 -14.88 5.14 -15.57
N TYR A 27 -14.96 5.86 -14.46
CA TYR A 27 -14.70 5.33 -13.13
C TYR A 27 -15.70 4.21 -12.78
N ALA A 28 -16.95 4.34 -13.21
CA ALA A 28 -17.98 3.32 -13.01
C ALA A 28 -17.64 2.00 -13.70
N SER A 29 -16.97 2.04 -14.86
CA SER A 29 -16.57 0.83 -15.59
C SER A 29 -15.52 -0.01 -14.84
N LEU A 30 -14.84 0.56 -13.84
CA LEU A 30 -13.81 -0.09 -13.04
C LEU A 30 -14.37 -0.84 -11.82
N GLN A 31 -15.68 -0.80 -11.61
CA GLN A 31 -16.32 -1.50 -10.49
C GLN A 31 -16.00 -3.01 -10.45
N PRO A 32 -16.04 -3.77 -11.57
CA PRO A 32 -15.69 -5.19 -11.56
C PRO A 32 -14.24 -5.45 -11.17
N LEU A 33 -13.31 -4.56 -11.58
CA LEU A 33 -11.90 -4.66 -11.23
C LEU A 33 -11.68 -4.48 -9.73
N ARG A 34 -12.39 -3.51 -9.12
CA ARG A 34 -12.38 -3.29 -7.67
C ARG A 34 -12.91 -4.52 -6.92
N THR A 35 -14.06 -5.07 -7.33
CA THR A 35 -14.63 -6.26 -6.70
C THR A 35 -13.67 -7.45 -6.77
N LEU A 36 -13.00 -7.64 -7.91
CA LEU A 36 -11.99 -8.68 -8.05
C LEU A 36 -10.82 -8.45 -7.09
N HIS A 37 -10.32 -7.22 -7.01
CA HIS A 37 -9.20 -6.88 -6.14
C HIS A 37 -9.53 -7.08 -4.65
N GLU A 38 -10.74 -6.71 -4.22
CA GLU A 38 -11.20 -6.93 -2.84
C GLU A 38 -11.28 -8.42 -2.51
N ARG A 39 -11.78 -9.27 -3.44
CA ARG A 39 -11.75 -10.73 -3.30
C ARG A 39 -10.32 -11.27 -3.22
N TYR A 40 -9.42 -10.78 -4.07
CA TYR A 40 -8.00 -11.14 -4.03
C TYR A 40 -7.36 -10.78 -2.69
N LEU A 41 -7.55 -9.56 -2.20
CA LEU A 41 -7.01 -9.12 -0.92
C LEU A 41 -7.57 -9.94 0.24
N ALA A 42 -8.86 -10.25 0.23
CA ALA A 42 -9.48 -11.11 1.23
C ALA A 42 -8.79 -12.47 1.31
N HIS A 43 -8.45 -13.08 0.16
CA HIS A 43 -7.72 -14.34 0.10
C HIS A 43 -6.26 -14.20 0.57
N VAL A 44 -5.54 -13.17 0.12
CA VAL A 44 -4.14 -12.94 0.49
C VAL A 44 -4.01 -12.73 2.01
N LEU A 45 -4.88 -11.89 2.56
CA LEU A 45 -4.89 -11.55 3.97
C LEU A 45 -5.54 -12.63 4.84
N GLN A 46 -6.26 -13.58 4.22
CA GLN A 46 -7.03 -14.63 4.90
C GLN A 46 -8.10 -14.03 5.83
N LEU A 47 -8.85 -13.05 5.30
CA LEU A 47 -9.93 -12.41 6.04
C LEU A 47 -11.08 -13.41 6.26
N PRO A 48 -11.72 -13.42 7.44
CA PRO A 48 -12.89 -14.24 7.67
C PRO A 48 -14.06 -13.75 6.83
N THR A 49 -15.01 -14.64 6.55
CA THR A 49 -16.27 -14.28 5.90
C THR A 49 -17.10 -13.40 6.82
N TRP A 50 -17.79 -12.43 6.23
CA TRP A 50 -18.74 -11.60 6.97
C TRP A 50 -19.96 -12.41 7.37
N ASP A 51 -20.28 -12.41 8.66
CA ASP A 51 -21.54 -12.94 9.20
C ASP A 51 -22.27 -11.79 9.92
N PRO A 52 -23.38 -11.27 9.36
CA PRO A 52 -24.12 -10.16 9.95
C PRO A 52 -24.81 -10.54 11.28
N ASN A 53 -25.00 -11.85 11.55
CA ASN A 53 -25.62 -12.34 12.78
C ASN A 53 -24.60 -12.66 13.88
N ALA A 54 -23.30 -12.58 13.59
CA ALA A 54 -22.28 -12.74 14.60
C ALA A 54 -22.31 -11.54 15.55
N THR A 55 -22.76 -11.76 16.79
CA THR A 55 -22.78 -10.79 17.89
C THR A 55 -21.41 -10.15 18.07
N SER A 56 -21.18 -9.02 17.39
CA SER A 56 -19.88 -8.36 17.31
C SER A 56 -19.68 -7.49 18.55
N GLY A 57 -19.23 -8.12 19.63
CA GLY A 57 -18.87 -7.45 20.89
C GLY A 57 -17.46 -6.87 20.92
N ALA A 58 -16.71 -6.86 19.82
CA ALA A 58 -15.32 -6.40 19.84
C ALA A 58 -14.89 -5.71 18.54
N THR A 59 -14.53 -4.44 18.66
CA THR A 59 -13.77 -3.59 17.71
C THR A 59 -12.34 -4.12 17.45
N THR A 60 -12.14 -5.44 17.53
CA THR A 60 -10.85 -6.09 17.36
C THR A 60 -10.73 -6.57 15.93
N LEU A 61 -9.72 -6.08 15.23
CA LEU A 61 -9.32 -6.57 13.92
C LEU A 61 -9.37 -8.11 13.87
N PRO A 62 -10.01 -8.72 12.87
CA PRO A 62 -10.10 -10.18 12.77
C PRO A 62 -8.73 -10.86 12.57
N VAL A 63 -7.69 -10.07 12.27
CA VAL A 63 -6.34 -10.55 11.97
C VAL A 63 -5.31 -9.64 12.65
N ALA A 64 -4.23 -10.23 13.17
CA ALA A 64 -3.12 -9.49 13.75
C ALA A 64 -2.46 -8.54 12.72
N ALA A 65 -2.15 -7.32 13.15
CA ALA A 65 -1.65 -6.26 12.26
C ALA A 65 -0.29 -6.58 11.59
N GLU A 66 0.65 -7.13 12.35
CA GLU A 66 2.02 -7.42 11.90
C GLU A 66 2.09 -8.38 10.68
N PRO A 67 1.49 -9.59 10.71
CA PRO A 67 1.49 -10.47 9.55
C PRO A 67 0.68 -9.92 8.38
N MET A 68 -0.35 -9.10 8.64
CA MET A 68 -1.16 -8.46 7.61
C MET A 68 -0.33 -7.43 6.83
N GLN A 69 0.41 -6.56 7.51
CA GLN A 69 1.27 -5.54 6.90
C GLN A 69 2.32 -6.18 5.97
N GLY A 70 2.98 -7.26 6.42
CA GLY A 70 3.98 -7.96 5.62
C GLY A 70 3.42 -8.61 4.34
N LYS A 71 2.17 -9.07 4.37
CA LYS A 71 1.44 -9.59 3.19
C LYS A 71 1.04 -8.43 2.27
N LEU A 72 0.50 -7.35 2.81
CA LEU A 72 0.05 -6.19 2.05
C LEU A 72 1.19 -5.52 1.28
N LEU A 73 2.37 -5.37 1.89
CA LEU A 73 3.56 -4.83 1.22
C LEU A 73 4.03 -5.65 0.01
N LYS A 74 3.61 -6.92 -0.10
CA LYS A 74 3.92 -7.80 -1.24
C LYS A 74 2.75 -7.96 -2.21
N ALA A 75 1.54 -7.61 -1.79
CA ALA A 75 0.33 -7.76 -2.59
C ALA A 75 0.33 -6.81 -3.78
N ASP A 76 -0.36 -7.19 -4.85
CA ASP A 76 -0.63 -6.30 -5.98
C ASP A 76 -1.68 -5.25 -5.60
N PHE A 77 -1.47 -4.01 -6.01
CA PHE A 77 -2.42 -2.92 -5.76
C PHE A 77 -3.25 -2.55 -6.98
N THR A 78 -3.11 -3.24 -8.11
CA THR A 78 -3.93 -3.02 -9.30
C THR A 78 -5.38 -3.38 -9.01
N GLY A 79 -6.29 -2.40 -9.12
CA GLY A 79 -7.69 -2.49 -8.73
C GLY A 79 -8.00 -1.99 -7.31
N ALA A 80 -6.98 -1.66 -6.50
CA ALA A 80 -7.18 -1.12 -5.17
C ALA A 80 -7.74 0.30 -5.21
N VAL A 81 -8.59 0.65 -4.24
CA VAL A 81 -8.96 2.04 -3.97
C VAL A 81 -7.89 2.67 -3.08
N VAL A 82 -7.26 3.72 -3.59
CA VAL A 82 -6.14 4.41 -2.94
C VAL A 82 -6.40 5.90 -2.88
N SER A 83 -6.06 6.54 -1.76
CA SER A 83 -5.99 7.99 -1.63
C SER A 83 -4.60 8.46 -1.22
N VAL A 84 -4.15 9.58 -1.78
CA VAL A 84 -2.88 10.22 -1.40
C VAL A 84 -3.12 11.08 -0.17
N LEU A 85 -2.57 10.68 0.97
CA LEU A 85 -2.71 11.44 2.22
C LEU A 85 -1.76 12.62 2.30
N ALA A 86 -0.51 12.39 1.90
CA ALA A 86 0.53 13.39 1.89
C ALA A 86 1.48 13.13 0.73
N SER A 87 2.01 14.19 0.13
CA SER A 87 3.06 14.09 -0.88
C SER A 87 3.96 15.31 -0.79
N LYS A 88 5.24 15.15 -1.18
CA LYS A 88 6.13 16.29 -1.44
C LYS A 88 5.53 17.27 -2.44
N ASN A 89 4.74 16.79 -3.39
CA ASN A 89 4.00 17.63 -4.31
C ASN A 89 2.57 17.82 -3.79
N LEU A 90 2.28 19.00 -3.25
CA LEU A 90 0.99 19.34 -2.65
C LEU A 90 -0.18 19.18 -3.63
N SER A 91 0.06 19.37 -4.93
CA SER A 91 -0.95 19.21 -5.98
C SER A 91 -1.49 17.78 -6.11
N LEU A 92 -0.75 16.81 -5.57
CA LEU A 92 -1.12 15.39 -5.60
C LEU A 92 -1.82 14.93 -4.33
N THR A 93 -1.77 15.72 -3.27
CA THR A 93 -2.42 15.42 -2.00
C THR A 93 -3.94 15.44 -2.17
N GLY A 94 -4.63 14.49 -1.54
CA GLY A 94 -6.09 14.35 -1.61
C GLY A 94 -6.61 13.64 -2.86
N ILE A 95 -5.75 13.31 -3.84
CA ILE A 95 -6.17 12.51 -5.00
C ILE A 95 -6.62 11.13 -4.53
N LYS A 96 -7.84 10.74 -4.89
CA LYS A 96 -8.43 9.43 -4.61
C LYS A 96 -8.88 8.77 -5.90
N GLY A 97 -8.61 7.47 -6.04
CA GLY A 97 -9.03 6.71 -7.20
C GLY A 97 -8.71 5.24 -7.13
N THR A 98 -9.08 4.52 -8.18
CA THR A 98 -8.78 3.11 -8.36
C THR A 98 -7.47 2.96 -9.14
N VAL A 99 -6.57 2.11 -8.66
CA VAL A 99 -5.29 1.87 -9.33
C VAL A 99 -5.51 1.08 -10.62
N LEU A 100 -5.10 1.62 -11.76
CA LEU A 100 -5.16 0.96 -13.07
C LEU A 100 -3.90 0.18 -13.39
N GLU A 101 -2.75 0.77 -13.09
CA GLU A 101 -1.44 0.18 -13.37
C GLU A 101 -0.49 0.52 -12.22
N GLU A 102 0.11 -0.52 -11.66
CA GLU A 102 1.22 -0.38 -10.73
C GLU A 102 2.56 -0.54 -11.46
N THR A 103 3.38 0.51 -11.48
CA THR A 103 4.73 0.44 -12.04
C THR A 103 5.81 0.56 -10.96
N SER A 104 7.08 0.52 -11.39
CA SER A 104 8.20 0.82 -10.51
C SER A 104 8.25 2.33 -10.33
N GLY A 105 7.93 2.80 -9.13
CA GLY A 105 8.04 4.20 -8.73
C GLY A 105 6.79 5.04 -8.98
N THR A 106 5.77 4.56 -9.70
CA THR A 106 4.50 5.30 -9.87
C THR A 106 3.27 4.40 -9.78
N LEU A 107 2.14 5.01 -9.43
CA LEU A 107 0.80 4.47 -9.53
C LEU A 107 0.00 5.28 -10.54
N ARG A 108 -0.77 4.60 -11.38
CA ARG A 108 -1.81 5.27 -12.19
C ARG A 108 -3.17 5.09 -11.55
N LEU A 109 -3.83 6.19 -11.25
CA LEU A 109 -5.12 6.22 -10.59
C LEU A 109 -6.18 6.73 -11.56
N ALA A 110 -7.26 5.99 -11.74
CA ALA A 110 -8.50 6.51 -12.30
C ALA A 110 -9.30 7.18 -11.18
N CYS A 111 -9.49 8.48 -11.29
CA CYS A 111 -10.23 9.27 -10.31
C CYS A 111 -11.72 9.33 -10.66
N SER A 112 -12.56 9.80 -9.74
CA SER A 112 -14.01 9.93 -9.96
C SER A 112 -14.42 10.98 -10.99
N ASP A 113 -13.47 11.78 -11.47
CA ASP A 113 -13.63 12.73 -12.59
C ASP A 113 -13.34 12.08 -13.95
N ASP A 114 -13.28 10.75 -14.01
CA ASP A 114 -12.95 9.93 -15.17
C ASP A 114 -11.57 10.22 -15.78
N ARG A 115 -10.68 10.88 -15.04
CA ARG A 115 -9.32 11.21 -15.50
C ARG A 115 -8.30 10.28 -14.87
N VAL A 116 -7.35 9.83 -15.70
CA VAL A 116 -6.19 9.08 -15.24
C VAL A 116 -5.07 10.02 -14.78
N ARG A 117 -4.64 9.86 -13.53
CA ARG A 117 -3.56 10.63 -12.91
C ARG A 117 -2.40 9.71 -12.54
N VAL A 118 -1.17 10.16 -12.78
CA VAL A 118 0.04 9.41 -12.43
C VAL A 118 0.63 10.01 -11.16
N VAL A 119 0.73 9.19 -10.11
CA VAL A 119 1.26 9.60 -8.80
C VAL A 119 2.59 8.89 -8.54
N PRO A 120 3.69 9.60 -8.24
CA PRO A 120 4.94 8.98 -7.85
C PRO A 120 4.82 8.36 -6.46
N LYS A 121 5.36 7.15 -6.30
CA LYS A 121 5.44 6.44 -5.02
C LYS A 121 6.46 7.12 -4.10
N GLN A 122 7.57 7.62 -4.64
CA GLN A 122 8.60 8.25 -3.83
C GLN A 122 8.11 9.60 -3.27
N GLY A 123 8.22 9.78 -1.97
CA GLY A 123 7.81 11.03 -1.32
C GLY A 123 6.30 11.22 -1.21
N ALA A 124 5.52 10.14 -1.32
CA ALA A 124 4.08 10.14 -1.08
C ALA A 124 3.69 9.08 -0.04
N GLN A 125 2.66 9.39 0.73
CA GLN A 125 1.97 8.50 1.67
C GLN A 125 0.59 8.19 1.11
N PHE A 126 0.27 6.91 1.06
CA PHE A 126 -0.96 6.41 0.48
C PHE A 126 -1.80 5.76 1.57
N ARG A 127 -3.11 5.94 1.47
CA ARG A 127 -4.12 5.22 2.26
C ARG A 127 -4.83 4.23 1.37
N LEU A 128 -4.78 2.97 1.75
CA LEU A 128 -5.57 1.90 1.18
C LEU A 128 -6.80 1.68 2.05
N LEU A 129 -7.93 1.46 1.40
CA LEU A 129 -9.19 1.21 2.07
C LEU A 129 -9.89 0.02 1.40
N PHE A 130 -10.17 -1.03 2.19
CA PHE A 130 -10.80 -2.26 1.72
C PHE A 130 -11.66 -2.89 2.83
N PRO A 131 -12.62 -3.78 2.51
CA PRO A 131 -13.48 -4.42 3.50
C PRO A 131 -12.69 -5.26 4.52
N ALA A 132 -13.10 -5.25 5.79
CA ALA A 132 -12.44 -6.02 6.84
C ALA A 132 -12.70 -7.53 6.77
N TYR A 133 -13.74 -7.92 6.04
CA TYR A 133 -14.19 -9.29 5.89
C TYR A 133 -14.23 -9.69 4.42
N ALA A 134 -14.19 -10.99 4.16
CA ALA A 134 -14.38 -11.55 2.84
C ALA A 134 -15.88 -11.52 2.46
N PHE A 135 -16.15 -11.15 1.21
CA PHE A 135 -17.47 -11.29 0.63
C PHE A 135 -17.82 -12.80 0.52
N PRO A 136 -18.96 -13.26 1.06
CA PRO A 136 -19.37 -14.65 0.94
C PRO A 136 -19.63 -14.97 -0.54
N ALA A 137 -18.82 -15.85 -1.12
CA ALA A 137 -19.05 -16.34 -2.48
C ALA A 137 -20.13 -17.42 -2.43
N ASP A 138 -21.29 -17.13 -2.99
CA ASP A 138 -22.36 -18.10 -3.15
C ASP A 138 -22.45 -18.51 -4.63
N PRO A 139 -21.98 -19.71 -5.01
CA PRO A 139 -21.93 -20.13 -6.40
C PRO A 139 -23.32 -20.36 -7.02
N THR A 140 -24.39 -20.29 -6.22
CA THR A 140 -25.76 -20.53 -6.68
C THR A 140 -26.55 -19.27 -7.03
N ARG A 141 -26.00 -18.08 -6.75
CA ARG A 141 -26.66 -16.80 -7.01
C ARG A 141 -26.52 -16.33 -8.46
N GLU A 142 -27.58 -15.69 -8.96
CA GLU A 142 -27.56 -15.00 -10.25
C GLU A 142 -26.73 -13.70 -10.16
N ALA A 143 -26.20 -13.24 -11.30
CA ALA A 143 -25.28 -12.10 -11.34
C ALA A 143 -25.91 -10.76 -10.90
N GLU A 144 -27.22 -10.58 -11.10
CA GLU A 144 -27.93 -9.37 -10.68
C GLU A 144 -28.12 -9.32 -9.16
N ASP A 145 -28.46 -10.46 -8.55
CA ASP A 145 -28.55 -10.61 -7.10
C ASP A 145 -27.21 -10.38 -6.41
N ASP A 146 -26.12 -10.84 -7.05
CA ASP A 146 -24.75 -10.62 -6.57
C ASP A 146 -24.39 -9.14 -6.49
N ALA A 147 -24.80 -8.32 -7.47
CA ALA A 147 -24.51 -6.88 -7.46
C ALA A 147 -25.22 -6.15 -6.31
N ALA A 148 -26.50 -6.49 -6.07
CA ALA A 148 -27.26 -5.94 -4.95
C ALA A 148 -26.70 -6.41 -3.60
N HIS A 149 -26.31 -7.69 -3.49
CA HIS A 149 -25.71 -8.24 -2.28
C HIS A 149 -24.34 -7.61 -2.00
N LEU A 150 -23.52 -7.37 -3.03
CA LEU A 150 -22.25 -6.67 -2.93
C LEU A 150 -22.44 -5.23 -2.44
N ALA A 151 -23.44 -4.52 -2.94
CA ALA A 151 -23.77 -3.17 -2.49
C ALA A 151 -24.15 -3.14 -1.00
N ARG A 152 -24.99 -4.08 -0.55
CA ARG A 152 -25.36 -4.23 0.88
C ARG A 152 -24.14 -4.57 1.74
N PHE A 153 -23.33 -5.54 1.30
CA PHE A 153 -22.08 -5.88 1.97
C PHE A 153 -21.16 -4.67 2.13
N HIS A 154 -21.02 -3.82 1.10
CA HIS A 154 -20.18 -2.62 1.20
C HIS A 154 -20.73 -1.52 2.12
N ALA A 155 -22.02 -1.54 2.43
CA ALA A 155 -22.67 -0.63 3.35
C ALA A 155 -22.52 -1.10 4.81
N ASP A 156 -22.65 -2.41 5.05
CA ASP A 156 -22.69 -2.98 6.40
C ASP A 156 -21.31 -3.45 6.90
N CYS A 157 -20.42 -3.87 6.01
CA CYS A 157 -19.11 -4.41 6.37
C CYS A 157 -18.15 -3.29 6.79
N PRO A 158 -17.52 -3.39 7.98
CA PRO A 158 -16.54 -2.42 8.43
C PRO A 158 -15.30 -2.45 7.52
N ARG A 159 -14.57 -1.34 7.50
CA ARG A 159 -13.45 -1.14 6.57
C ARG A 159 -12.13 -1.15 7.31
N ILE A 160 -11.15 -1.81 6.70
CA ILE A 160 -9.76 -1.71 7.10
C ILE A 160 -9.13 -0.54 6.35
N GLU A 161 -8.52 0.35 7.11
CA GLU A 161 -7.72 1.45 6.59
C GLU A 161 -6.25 1.21 6.90
N VAL A 162 -5.40 1.26 5.86
CA VAL A 162 -3.96 1.07 6.00
C VAL A 162 -3.22 2.23 5.37
N GLU A 163 -2.32 2.83 6.14
CA GLU A 163 -1.42 3.84 5.64
C GLU A 163 -0.07 3.23 5.28
N ILE A 164 0.38 3.48 4.05
CA ILE A 164 1.61 2.92 3.49
C ILE A 164 2.45 4.04 2.89
N MET A 165 3.71 4.12 3.32
CA MET A 165 4.70 4.98 2.68
C MET A 165 5.04 4.45 1.28
N GLY A 166 4.97 5.30 0.26
CA GLY A 166 5.25 4.89 -1.12
C GLY A 166 6.68 4.39 -1.36
N SER A 167 7.65 4.84 -0.56
CA SER A 167 9.01 4.29 -0.55
C SER A 167 9.05 2.80 -0.17
N ALA A 168 8.11 2.34 0.67
CA ALA A 168 8.03 0.95 1.12
C ALA A 168 7.53 0.01 0.00
N PHE A 169 6.85 0.51 -1.02
CA PHE A 169 6.37 -0.29 -2.15
C PHE A 169 6.79 0.28 -3.51
N ALA A 170 7.94 0.95 -3.56
CA ALA A 170 8.44 1.60 -4.77
C ALA A 170 8.61 0.64 -5.97
N TYR A 171 8.92 -0.63 -5.74
CA TYR A 171 9.03 -1.63 -6.80
C TYR A 171 7.68 -2.09 -7.34
N ARG A 172 7.66 -2.67 -8.55
CA ARG A 172 6.47 -3.34 -9.10
C ARG A 172 6.05 -4.52 -8.22
N SER A 173 4.77 -4.85 -8.18
CA SER A 173 4.23 -5.99 -7.41
C SER A 173 5.03 -7.29 -7.62
N GLY A 174 5.28 -7.67 -8.88
CA GLY A 174 6.08 -8.86 -9.22
C GLY A 174 7.52 -8.83 -8.70
N ASP A 175 8.13 -7.65 -8.62
CA ASP A 175 9.49 -7.47 -8.09
C ASP A 175 9.52 -7.43 -6.55
N ARG A 176 8.39 -7.12 -5.89
CA ARG A 176 8.25 -7.06 -4.43
C ARG A 176 8.22 -8.46 -3.80
N ALA A 177 7.53 -9.42 -4.42
CA ALA A 177 7.33 -10.76 -3.87
C ALA A 177 8.66 -11.50 -3.57
N GLY A 178 9.66 -11.35 -4.45
CA GLY A 178 10.97 -11.99 -4.31
C GLY A 178 11.99 -11.22 -3.46
N ARG A 179 11.70 -9.97 -3.09
CA ARG A 179 12.62 -9.12 -2.34
C ARG A 179 12.41 -9.27 -0.83
N LYS A 180 13.52 -9.41 -0.10
CA LYS A 180 13.50 -9.34 1.36
C LYS A 180 13.37 -7.88 1.76
N PHE A 181 12.17 -7.47 2.17
CA PHE A 181 11.98 -6.20 2.86
C PHE A 181 12.84 -6.21 4.11
N ARG A 182 13.80 -5.29 4.16
CA ARG A 182 14.59 -5.05 5.35
C ARG A 182 13.99 -3.83 6.03
N PRO A 183 13.76 -3.87 7.36
CA PRO A 183 13.59 -2.63 8.10
C PRO A 183 14.78 -1.73 7.78
N ALA A 184 14.55 -0.43 7.74
CA ALA A 184 15.60 0.56 7.62
C ALA A 184 16.59 0.41 8.80
N GLN A 185 17.56 -0.49 8.69
CA GLN A 185 18.62 -0.68 9.67
C GLN A 185 19.85 0.08 9.19
N GLY A 186 19.98 1.32 9.65
CA GLY A 186 21.19 2.11 9.51
C GLY A 186 20.93 3.60 9.67
N LYS A 187 22.01 4.37 9.88
CA LYS A 187 22.11 5.83 9.70
C LYS A 187 21.49 6.36 8.38
N ASN A 188 21.16 5.44 7.47
CA ASN A 188 20.52 5.65 6.18
C ASN A 188 19.22 4.83 6.16
N GLY A 189 18.30 5.12 7.08
CA GLY A 189 16.89 4.82 6.84
C GLY A 189 16.41 5.60 5.63
N ALA A 190 15.11 5.58 5.31
CA ALA A 190 14.61 6.30 4.15
C ALA A 190 15.04 7.79 4.12
N GLY A 191 15.49 8.38 5.23
CA GLY A 191 16.15 9.71 5.26
C GLY A 191 15.17 10.86 5.16
N TRP A 192 13.97 10.60 4.63
CA TRP A 192 12.88 11.58 4.48
C TRP A 192 12.47 12.20 5.81
N GLY A 193 12.33 11.40 6.87
CA GLY A 193 11.92 11.90 8.19
C GLY A 193 12.99 12.80 8.84
N GLU A 194 14.26 12.40 8.77
CA GLU A 194 15.34 13.22 9.33
C GLU A 194 15.58 14.50 8.52
N GLU A 195 15.46 14.47 7.19
CA GLU A 195 15.66 15.64 6.33
C GLU A 195 14.50 16.64 6.45
N TRP A 196 13.24 16.17 6.59
CA TRP A 196 12.08 17.02 6.87
C TRP A 196 12.10 17.62 8.27
N VAL A 197 12.42 16.82 9.30
CA VAL A 197 12.51 17.29 10.68
C VAL A 197 13.69 18.27 10.83
N LYS A 198 14.82 18.04 10.16
CA LYS A 198 15.96 18.98 10.16
C LYS A 198 15.69 20.25 9.34
N GLY A 199 14.86 20.16 8.29
CA GLY A 199 14.56 21.28 7.40
C GLY A 199 13.52 22.24 7.97
N GLU A 200 12.27 21.79 8.12
CA GLU A 200 11.14 22.66 8.46
C GLU A 200 10.93 22.80 9.98
N TRP A 201 11.19 21.72 10.73
CA TRP A 201 10.99 21.73 12.18
C TRP A 201 12.24 22.08 12.97
N GLY A 202 13.43 22.01 12.37
CA GLY A 202 14.69 22.28 13.06
C GLY A 202 14.81 23.73 13.54
N GLN A 203 14.23 24.68 12.80
CA GLN A 203 14.15 26.07 13.22
C GLN A 203 13.15 26.24 14.38
N ILE A 204 11.98 25.62 14.28
CA ILE A 204 10.91 25.70 15.28
C ILE A 204 11.29 25.00 16.60
N LEU A 205 11.95 23.84 16.53
CA LEU A 205 12.48 23.11 17.69
C LEU A 205 13.65 23.84 18.35
N GLY A 206 14.48 24.51 17.55
CA GLY A 206 15.54 25.40 18.04
C GLY A 206 14.99 26.62 18.78
N GLU A 207 13.90 27.22 18.28
CA GLU A 207 13.19 28.31 18.96
C GLU A 207 12.48 27.88 20.25
N LEU A 208 12.06 26.61 20.34
CA LEU A 208 11.42 26.02 21.53
C LEU A 208 12.42 25.49 22.57
N GLY A 209 13.73 25.60 22.34
CA GLY A 209 14.77 25.25 23.32
C GLY A 209 14.89 23.76 23.64
N VAL A 210 14.46 22.87 22.73
CA VAL A 210 14.60 21.42 22.91
C VAL A 210 15.95 20.98 22.37
N ASP A 211 16.98 20.99 23.23
CA ASP A 211 18.31 20.49 22.87
C ASP A 211 18.29 18.98 22.57
N GLU A 212 18.71 18.61 21.35
CA GLU A 212 18.96 17.21 20.99
C GLU A 212 20.19 16.69 21.75
N GLY A 213 19.95 16.10 22.93
CA GLY A 213 20.94 15.32 23.64
C GLY A 213 21.38 14.11 22.82
N THR A 214 22.45 14.24 22.04
CA THR A 214 23.13 13.12 21.39
C THR A 214 23.76 12.20 22.45
N GLN A 215 22.97 11.28 23.03
CA GLN A 215 23.52 10.14 23.73
C GLN A 215 24.11 9.17 22.69
N THR A 216 25.42 9.21 22.55
CA THR A 216 26.19 8.22 21.81
C THR A 216 26.09 6.85 22.49
N LEU A 217 25.08 6.06 22.11
CA LEU A 217 24.93 4.68 22.55
C LEU A 217 26.15 3.87 22.04
N ARG A 218 27.07 3.56 22.97
CA ARG A 218 28.23 2.69 22.72
C ARG A 218 27.78 1.37 22.11
N ARG A 219 28.39 1.02 20.98
CA ARG A 219 28.13 -0.19 20.19
C ARG A 219 28.41 -1.44 21.03
N ARG A 220 27.39 -2.00 21.69
CA ARG A 220 27.44 -3.40 22.15
C ARG A 220 27.32 -4.31 20.94
N LYS A 221 28.36 -5.11 20.69
CA LYS A 221 28.41 -6.15 19.65
C LYS A 221 27.38 -7.23 20.01
N ARG A 222 26.12 -7.05 19.57
CA ARG A 222 25.05 -8.03 19.79
C ARG A 222 25.21 -9.18 18.81
N ASN A 223 25.39 -10.38 19.36
CA ASN A 223 25.46 -11.62 18.60
C ASN A 223 24.18 -11.83 17.77
N LYS A 224 24.36 -12.38 16.57
CA LYS A 224 23.31 -12.87 15.66
C LYS A 224 22.39 -13.83 16.41
N SER A 225 21.32 -13.30 16.99
CA SER A 225 20.16 -14.10 17.35
C SER A 225 18.95 -13.52 16.62
N ARG A 226 18.18 -14.44 16.06
CA ARG A 226 16.97 -14.22 15.27
C ARG A 226 15.89 -13.57 16.14
N ARG A 227 15.94 -12.26 16.33
CA ARG A 227 14.76 -11.48 16.73
C ARG A 227 14.28 -10.73 15.50
N LYS A 228 13.04 -11.01 15.10
CA LYS A 228 12.33 -10.21 14.10
C LYS A 228 12.00 -8.90 14.78
N ASP A 229 12.72 -7.84 14.41
CA ASP A 229 12.29 -6.48 14.72
C ASP A 229 10.97 -6.22 13.96
N PRO A 230 9.93 -5.65 14.59
CA PRO A 230 8.71 -5.30 13.89
C PRO A 230 9.00 -4.28 12.80
N LEU A 231 8.34 -4.42 11.65
CA LEU A 231 8.51 -3.50 10.53
C LEU A 231 7.73 -2.20 10.82
N VAL A 232 8.33 -1.08 10.39
CA VAL A 232 7.89 0.31 10.62
C VAL A 232 6.38 0.50 10.45
N GLY A 233 5.77 1.17 11.44
CA GLY A 233 4.34 1.31 11.63
C GLY A 233 3.60 1.98 10.47
N GLY A 234 2.71 1.20 9.85
CA GLY A 234 1.46 1.74 9.33
C GLY A 234 0.42 1.67 10.45
N SER A 235 -0.29 2.76 10.72
CA SER A 235 -1.52 2.71 11.51
C SER A 235 -2.53 1.85 10.75
N LEU A 236 -3.11 0.88 11.45
CA LEU A 236 -4.19 0.04 10.96
C LEU A 236 -5.41 0.40 11.81
N GLN A 237 -6.36 1.12 11.24
CA GLN A 237 -7.59 1.51 11.92
C GLN A 237 -8.77 0.81 11.26
N VAL A 238 -9.73 0.38 12.08
CA VAL A 238 -11.01 -0.19 11.64
C VAL A 238 -12.06 0.86 11.90
N PHE A 239 -12.82 1.20 10.86
CA PHE A 239 -13.98 2.09 10.94
C PHE A 239 -15.23 1.33 10.54
#